data_AF-A0A699VTW8-F1
#
_entry.id   AF-A0A699VTW8-F1
#
_cell.length_a   1.000
_cell.length_b   1.000
_cell.length_c   1.000
_cell.angle_alpha   90.00
_cell.angle_beta   90.00
_cell.angle_gamma   90.00
#
_symmetry.space_group_name_H-M   'P 1'
#
loop_
_entity.id
_entity.type
_entity.pdbx_description
1 polymer ?
#
loop_
_entity_poly.entity_id
_entity_poly.type
_entity_poly.pdbx_seq_one_letter_code
_entity_poly.pdbx_strand_id
1 'polypeptide(L)'
;KCIDKDDHEDEKETGTDLGISLEKLSLGPKKKLLVLPLGGFVVHRAHRRRPNTIPKKSRPDFVSGNFMIYKRPYCEGFLKFCFERFEVGIWSSAM
;
A
#
# COMPACT_ATOMS: atom_id res chain seq x y z
N LYS A 1 -10.81 29.74 -41.88
CA LYS A 1 -9.64 30.19 -41.09
C LYS A 1 -10.26 30.97 -39.94
N CYS A 2 -10.36 30.45 -38.73
CA CYS A 2 -9.29 29.91 -37.89
C CYS A 2 -9.64 28.53 -37.30
N ILE A 3 -8.60 27.77 -36.98
CA ILE A 3 -8.63 26.46 -36.34
C ILE A 3 -8.21 26.74 -34.90
N ASP A 4 -9.10 26.51 -33.93
CA ASP A 4 -8.74 26.50 -32.53
C ASP A 4 -8.36 25.05 -32.17
N LYS A 5 -7.05 24.84 -31.99
CA LYS A 5 -6.47 23.66 -31.36
C LYS A 5 -6.37 23.99 -29.88
N ASP A 6 -7.15 23.33 -29.04
CA ASP A 6 -6.92 23.36 -27.60
C ASP A 6 -6.05 22.17 -27.22
N ASP A 7 -4.94 22.51 -26.58
CA ASP A 7 -3.79 21.67 -26.30
C ASP A 7 -4.08 20.63 -25.22
N HIS A 8 -3.56 19.43 -25.47
CA HIS A 8 -3.58 18.28 -24.57
C HIS A 8 -2.61 18.55 -23.41
N GLU A 9 -3.14 18.86 -22.22
CA GLU A 9 -2.33 18.89 -21.00
C GLU A 9 -2.04 17.44 -20.56
N ASP A 10 -0.90 16.92 -21.01
CA ASP A 10 -0.29 15.73 -20.42
C ASP A 10 0.10 16.06 -18.97
N GLU A 11 -0.74 15.63 -18.03
CA GLU A 11 -0.39 15.51 -16.62
C GLU A 11 0.86 14.64 -16.51
N LYS A 12 2.03 15.28 -16.44
CA LYS A 12 3.29 14.60 -16.16
C LYS A 12 3.19 14.01 -14.76
N GLU A 13 2.85 12.74 -14.71
CA GLU A 13 3.03 11.88 -13.56
C GLU A 13 4.49 12.03 -13.12
N THR A 14 4.73 12.78 -12.06
CA THR A 14 6.04 12.91 -11.43
C THR A 14 6.31 11.61 -10.68
N GLY A 15 6.47 10.53 -11.43
CA GLY A 15 7.02 9.28 -10.95
C GLY A 15 8.45 9.59 -10.55
N THR A 16 8.71 9.68 -9.25
CA THR A 16 10.06 9.58 -8.74
C THR A 16 10.59 8.22 -9.17
N ASP A 17 11.31 8.17 -10.29
CA ASP A 17 12.06 7.00 -10.69
C ASP A 17 13.15 6.81 -9.64
N LEU A 18 12.89 5.92 -8.67
CA LEU A 18 13.83 5.63 -7.59
C LEU A 18 15.08 4.90 -8.10
N GLY A 19 15.27 4.71 -9.42
CA GLY A 19 16.39 4.00 -10.01
C GLY A 19 16.41 2.50 -9.66
N ILE A 20 15.36 2.02 -8.98
CA ILE A 20 15.17 0.63 -8.61
C ILE A 20 14.43 -0.03 -9.77
N SER A 21 15.18 -0.55 -10.74
CA SER A 21 14.57 -1.41 -11.76
C SER A 21 13.92 -2.61 -11.05
N LEU A 22 12.63 -2.81 -11.32
CA LEU A 22 11.83 -3.95 -10.85
C LEU A 22 12.47 -5.30 -11.22
N GLU A 23 13.22 -5.33 -12.32
CA GLU A 23 13.97 -6.49 -12.80
C GLU A 23 15.22 -6.77 -11.95
N LYS A 24 15.80 -5.73 -11.32
CA LYS A 24 16.90 -5.88 -10.36
C LYS A 24 16.43 -6.36 -8.98
N LEU A 25 15.13 -6.33 -8.68
CA LEU A 25 14.61 -6.85 -7.41
C LEU A 25 14.59 -8.40 -7.36
N SER A 26 14.67 -9.09 -8.50
CA SER A 26 14.97 -10.53 -8.50
C SER A 26 16.45 -10.74 -8.21
N LEU A 27 16.81 -10.65 -6.93
CA LEU A 27 18.19 -10.74 -6.48
C LEU A 27 18.62 -12.19 -6.29
N GLY A 28 18.89 -12.87 -7.41
CA GLY A 28 19.48 -14.20 -7.47
C GLY A 28 18.47 -15.36 -7.53
N PRO A 29 18.95 -16.63 -7.49
CA PRO A 29 18.11 -17.82 -7.66
C PRO A 29 17.11 -18.06 -6.52
N LYS A 30 17.19 -17.31 -5.42
CA LYS A 30 16.31 -17.42 -4.26
C LYS A 30 15.69 -16.07 -3.93
N LYS A 31 14.41 -16.10 -3.54
CA LYS A 31 13.70 -14.90 -3.05
C LYS A 31 14.35 -14.41 -1.76
N LYS A 32 14.43 -13.10 -1.59
CA LYS A 32 14.85 -12.48 -0.32
C LYS A 32 13.70 -12.45 0.66
N LEU A 33 14.00 -12.51 1.96
CA LEU A 33 13.02 -12.28 3.01
C LEU A 33 12.68 -10.78 3.12
N LEU A 34 11.41 -10.45 2.94
CA LEU A 34 10.83 -9.13 3.19
C LEU A 34 9.94 -9.22 4.43
N VAL A 35 10.34 -8.56 5.52
CA VAL A 35 9.55 -8.52 6.76
C VAL A 35 8.69 -7.27 6.78
N LEU A 36 7.37 -7.44 6.78
CA LEU A 36 6.41 -6.35 6.72
C LEU A 36 5.75 -6.10 8.09
N PRO A 37 5.70 -4.84 8.56
CA PRO A 37 4.85 -4.47 9.68
C PRO A 37 3.38 -4.53 9.29
N LEU A 38 2.50 -5.02 10.18
CA LEU A 38 1.05 -5.04 9.91
C LEU A 38 0.40 -3.65 10.00
N GLY A 39 0.63 -2.98 11.14
CA GLY A 39 -0.02 -1.72 11.47
C GLY A 39 0.52 -0.55 10.66
N GLY A 40 -0.37 0.23 10.05
CA GLY A 40 -0.04 1.44 9.29
C GLY A 40 0.55 1.17 7.90
N PHE A 41 0.92 -0.08 7.60
CA PHE A 41 1.51 -0.45 6.32
C PHE A 41 0.54 -1.24 5.44
N VAL A 42 0.01 -2.36 5.95
CA VAL A 42 -0.97 -3.20 5.26
C VAL A 42 -2.39 -2.79 5.63
N VAL A 43 -2.60 -2.56 6.94
CA VAL A 43 -3.91 -2.20 7.49
C VAL A 43 -3.79 -1.05 8.46
N HIS A 44 -4.84 -0.23 8.52
CA HIS A 44 -5.04 0.73 9.60
C HIS A 44 -5.93 0.10 10.68
N ARG A 45 -5.41 0.00 11.91
CA ARG A 45 -6.13 -0.57 13.06
C ARG A 45 -6.51 0.55 14.01
N ALA A 46 -7.80 0.85 14.13
CA ALA A 46 -8.34 1.85 15.03
C ALA A 46 -9.02 1.19 16.25
N HIS A 47 -8.81 1.73 17.45
CA HIS A 47 -9.48 1.24 18.65
C HIS A 47 -10.68 2.13 18.98
N ARG A 48 -11.82 1.53 19.33
CA ARG A 48 -13.05 2.25 19.76
C ARG A 48 -12.85 3.32 20.84
N ARG A 49 -11.92 3.13 21.77
CA ARG A 49 -11.58 4.09 22.84
C ARG A 49 -10.76 5.28 22.34
N ARG A 50 -10.27 5.25 21.10
CA ARG A 50 -9.49 6.32 20.47
C ARG A 50 -10.23 6.83 19.24
N PRO A 51 -11.35 7.57 19.42
CA PRO A 51 -12.21 8.00 18.32
C PRO A 51 -11.47 8.82 17.26
N ASN A 52 -10.44 9.58 17.66
CA ASN A 52 -9.62 10.37 16.75
C ASN A 52 -8.84 9.53 15.73
N THR A 53 -8.62 8.24 16.00
CA THR A 53 -7.95 7.31 15.06
C THR A 53 -8.92 6.63 14.10
N ILE A 54 -10.22 6.80 14.27
CA ILE A 54 -11.26 6.14 13.47
C ILE A 54 -11.50 6.97 12.20
N PRO A 55 -11.28 6.41 10.99
CA PRO A 55 -11.67 7.05 9.74
C PRO A 55 -13.15 7.44 9.73
N LYS A 56 -13.44 8.73 9.54
CA LYS A 56 -14.82 9.27 9.58
C LYS A 56 -15.65 8.92 8.34
N LYS A 57 -15.00 8.74 7.20
CA LYS A 57 -15.65 8.58 5.88
C LYS A 57 -15.61 7.15 5.34
N SER A 58 -15.09 6.21 6.12
CA SER A 58 -14.89 4.82 5.68
C SER A 58 -15.49 3.88 6.72
N ARG A 59 -16.19 2.85 6.24
CA ARG A 59 -16.60 1.73 7.09
C ARG A 59 -15.40 0.79 7.27
N PRO A 60 -15.24 0.16 8.45
CA PRO A 60 -14.19 -0.83 8.63
C PRO A 60 -14.46 -2.03 7.71
N ASP A 61 -13.40 -2.55 7.10
CA ASP A 61 -13.45 -3.81 6.34
C ASP A 61 -13.66 -5.00 7.27
N PHE A 62 -13.12 -4.93 8.48
CA PHE A 62 -13.26 -5.97 9.49
C PHE A 62 -13.32 -5.39 10.91
N VAL A 63 -14.06 -6.06 11.80
CA VAL A 63 -14.15 -5.68 13.21
C VAL A 63 -13.74 -6.88 14.06
N SER A 64 -12.74 -6.67 14.92
CA SER A 64 -12.25 -7.68 15.86
C SER A 64 -12.33 -7.11 17.28
N GLY A 65 -13.33 -7.53 18.05
CA GLY A 65 -13.59 -7.00 19.39
C GLY A 65 -13.72 -5.48 19.39
N ASN A 66 -12.80 -4.80 20.08
CA ASN A 66 -12.76 -3.33 20.17
C ASN A 66 -11.96 -2.64 19.05
N PHE A 67 -11.41 -3.40 18.11
CA PHE A 67 -10.64 -2.90 17.00
C PHE A 67 -11.45 -2.91 15.70
N MET A 68 -11.35 -1.80 14.98
CA MET A 68 -11.85 -1.62 13.63
C MET A 68 -10.64 -1.64 12.70
N ILE A 69 -10.66 -2.52 11.70
CA ILE A 69 -9.57 -2.73 10.76
C ILE A 69 -9.99 -2.21 9.40
N TYR A 70 -9.12 -1.42 8.80
CA TYR A 70 -9.31 -0.80 7.49
C TYR A 70 -8.17 -1.26 6.58
N LYS A 71 -8.50 -1.87 5.44
CA LYS A 71 -7.54 -2.24 4.42
C LYS A 71 -6.96 -0.98 3.79
N ARG A 72 -5.64 -0.96 3.58
CA ARG A 72 -5.01 0.17 2.87
C ARG A 72 -5.37 0.09 1.38
N PRO A 73 -5.70 1.21 0.72
CA PRO A 73 -5.93 1.22 -0.72
C PRO A 73 -4.74 0.61 -1.48
N TYR A 74 -5.04 -0.14 -2.55
CA TYR A 74 -4.05 -0.82 -3.41
C TYR A 74 -3.15 -1.86 -2.71
N CYS A 75 -3.44 -2.20 -1.44
CA CYS A 75 -2.61 -3.12 -0.67
C CYS A 75 -2.59 -4.53 -1.24
N GLU A 76 -3.69 -4.99 -1.84
CA GLU A 76 -3.77 -6.33 -2.45
C GLU A 76 -2.79 -6.47 -3.62
N GLY A 77 -2.72 -5.48 -4.52
CA GLY A 77 -1.76 -5.45 -5.62
C GLY A 77 -0.31 -5.37 -5.15
N PHE A 78 -0.07 -4.56 -4.12
CA PHE A 78 1.24 -4.47 -3.47
C PHE A 78 1.68 -5.81 -2.85
N LEU A 79 0.80 -6.49 -2.10
CA LEU A 79 1.13 -7.78 -1.49
C LEU A 79 1.37 -8.86 -2.55
N LYS A 80 0.57 -8.89 -3.62
CA LYS A 80 0.78 -9.78 -4.75
C LYS A 80 2.18 -9.57 -5.35
N PHE A 81 2.55 -8.32 -5.61
CA PHE A 81 3.89 -7.96 -6.05
C PHE A 81 4.98 -8.46 -5.09
N CYS A 82 4.77 -8.29 -3.78
CA CYS A 82 5.71 -8.79 -2.77
C CYS A 82 5.85 -10.31 -2.82
N PHE A 83 4.76 -11.07 -2.90
CA PHE A 83 4.80 -12.53 -2.92
C PHE A 83 5.44 -13.09 -4.19
N GLU A 84 5.35 -12.38 -5.33
CA GLU A 84 6.00 -12.77 -6.58
C GLU A 84 7.53 -12.67 -6.48
N ARG A 85 8.06 -11.67 -5.77
CA ARG A 85 9.50 -11.33 -5.76
C ARG A 85 10.23 -11.67 -4.47
N PHE A 86 9.52 -11.82 -3.36
CA PHE A 86 10.06 -12.00 -2.02
C PHE A 86 9.40 -13.16 -1.29
N GLU A 87 10.15 -13.75 -0.35
CA GLU A 87 9.56 -14.51 0.75
C GLU A 87 9.08 -13.49 1.78
N VAL A 88 7.80 -13.50 2.12
CA VAL A 88 7.21 -12.42 2.92
C VAL A 88 6.95 -12.91 4.33
N GLY A 89 7.61 -12.29 5.30
CA GLY A 89 7.35 -12.49 6.73
C GLY A 89 6.50 -11.34 7.27
N ILE A 90 5.63 -11.64 8.23
CA ILE A 90 4.85 -10.62 8.93
C ILE A 90 5.43 -10.42 10.34
N TRP A 91 5.69 -9.17 10.71
CA TRP A 91 6.03 -8.80 12.09
C TRP A 91 4.99 -7.81 12.61
N SER A 92 4.42 -8.09 13.76
CA SER A 92 3.67 -7.11 14.54
C SER A 92 4.27 -6.91 15.93
N SER A 93 4.40 -5.66 16.36
CA SER A 93 4.65 -5.32 17.77
C SER A 93 3.35 -5.20 18.57
N ALA A 94 2.20 -5.33 17.90
CA ALA A 94 0.91 -5.31 18.58
C ALA A 94 0.70 -6.58 19.40
N MET A 95 0.37 -6.39 20.67
CA MET A 95 -0.50 -7.32 21.42
C MET A 95 -1.94 -7.28 20.90
#